data_AF-A0A1Y6JU55-F1
#
_entry.id   AF-A0A1Y6JU55-F1
#
_cell.length_a   1.000
_cell.length_b   1.000
_cell.length_c   1.000
_cell.angle_alpha   90.00
_cell.angle_beta   90.00
_cell.angle_gamma   90.00
#
_symmetry.space_group_name_H-M   'P 1'
#
loop_
_entity.id
_entity.type
_entity.pdbx_description
1 polymer ?
#
loop_
_entity_poly.entity_id
_entity_poly.type
_entity_poly.pdbx_seq_one_letter_code
_entity_poly.pdbx_strand_id
1 'polypeptide(L)'
;MQDQAGPVGMFGDGLAHFHAVSRSLATHWYHVSLRRRHEGRFRAYEEMVSDEPRLVELLISQDKSMVIQDVQVVTPAWMNKGSGWKMEKLKSLSMGFNQAEVPICVLQVESGDVYVNTHQRDLDVDALVGVRELYRRSAATTGVASASETV
;
A
#
# COMPACT_ATOMS: atom_id res chain seq x y z
N MET A 1 -7.02 6.30 -28.97
CA MET A 1 -7.55 7.23 -27.95
C MET A 1 -6.51 8.31 -27.77
N GLN A 2 -6.83 9.57 -28.09
CA GLN A 2 -5.97 10.70 -27.79
C GLN A 2 -6.23 11.09 -26.34
N ASP A 3 -5.24 10.77 -25.53
CA ASP A 3 -5.19 10.99 -24.10
C ASP A 3 -5.19 12.51 -23.84
N GLN A 4 -6.24 13.01 -23.17
CA GLN A 4 -6.42 14.44 -22.89
C GLN A 4 -5.49 14.85 -21.74
N ALA A 5 -4.27 15.24 -22.08
CA ALA A 5 -3.43 16.02 -21.17
C ALA A 5 -4.07 17.41 -21.01
N GLY A 6 -4.43 17.79 -19.79
CA GLY A 6 -4.71 19.19 -19.48
C GLY A 6 -3.47 20.04 -19.80
N PRO A 7 -3.61 21.25 -20.35
CA PRO A 7 -2.46 22.09 -20.68
C PRO A 7 -1.59 22.34 -19.44
N VAL A 8 -0.27 22.33 -19.66
CA VAL A 8 0.75 22.67 -18.66
C VAL A 8 0.39 24.01 -18.03
N GLY A 9 0.20 24.03 -16.71
CA GLY A 9 -0.09 25.26 -15.95
C GLY A 9 -1.53 25.43 -15.44
N MET A 10 -2.49 24.55 -15.76
CA MET A 10 -3.85 24.66 -15.19
C MET A 10 -3.88 24.51 -13.65
N PHE A 11 -2.88 23.84 -13.06
CA PHE A 11 -2.78 23.57 -11.62
C PHE A 11 -1.52 24.16 -10.95
N GLY A 12 -0.80 25.05 -11.64
CA GLY A 12 0.43 25.69 -11.15
C GLY A 12 1.69 24.83 -11.30
N ASP A 13 2.86 25.47 -11.21
CA ASP A 13 4.15 24.78 -11.22
C ASP A 13 4.31 23.94 -9.94
N GLY A 14 4.55 22.64 -10.10
CA GLY A 14 4.90 21.75 -8.99
C GLY A 14 3.81 20.81 -8.44
N LEU A 15 2.66 20.64 -9.12
CA LEU A 15 1.66 19.62 -8.78
C LEU A 15 1.61 18.51 -9.84
N ALA A 16 1.87 17.27 -9.40
CA ALA A 16 2.00 16.09 -10.25
C ALA A 16 0.64 15.46 -10.55
N HIS A 17 0.27 15.42 -11.83
CA HIS A 17 -0.87 14.66 -12.32
C HIS A 17 -0.40 13.29 -12.81
N PHE A 18 -0.98 12.22 -12.29
CA PHE A 18 -0.90 10.92 -12.95
C PHE A 18 -1.97 10.86 -14.04
N HIS A 19 -1.54 10.60 -15.27
CA HIS A 19 -2.45 10.48 -16.41
C HIS A 19 -2.97 9.05 -16.56
N ALA A 20 -2.06 8.08 -16.48
CA ALA A 20 -2.37 6.65 -16.45
C ALA A 20 -1.22 5.89 -15.78
N VAL A 21 -1.55 4.74 -15.18
CA VAL A 21 -0.58 3.77 -14.67
C VAL A 21 -0.88 2.42 -15.31
N SER A 22 0.10 1.89 -16.03
CA SER A 22 -0.01 0.59 -16.71
C SER A 22 0.90 -0.43 -16.04
N ARG A 23 0.41 -1.66 -15.85
CA ARG A 23 1.18 -2.78 -15.29
C ARG A 23 0.98 -4.02 -16.12
N SER A 24 2.06 -4.78 -16.32
CA SER A 24 2.05 -6.01 -17.12
C SER A 24 1.48 -7.21 -16.35
N LEU A 25 1.50 -7.18 -15.02
CA LEU A 25 0.98 -8.23 -14.15
C LEU A 25 -0.17 -7.69 -13.31
N ALA A 26 -1.29 -8.42 -13.32
CA ALA A 26 -2.43 -8.15 -12.46
C ALA A 26 -2.21 -8.74 -11.06
N THR A 27 -1.11 -8.35 -10.40
CA THR A 27 -0.83 -8.67 -8.99
C THR A 27 -1.20 -7.50 -8.10
N HIS A 28 -1.26 -7.72 -6.78
CA HIS A 28 -1.54 -6.64 -5.84
C HIS A 28 -0.45 -5.55 -5.87
N TRP A 29 -0.78 -4.41 -5.29
CA TRP A 29 0.12 -3.28 -5.05
C TRP A 29 -0.35 -2.52 -3.81
N TYR A 30 0.41 -1.52 -3.36
CA TYR A 30 0.11 -0.78 -2.15
C TYR A 30 -0.11 0.70 -2.43
N HIS A 31 -1.18 1.24 -1.86
CA HIS A 31 -1.40 2.68 -1.78
C HIS A 31 -0.96 3.13 -0.39
N VAL A 32 0.07 3.97 -0.32
CA VAL A 32 0.68 4.41 0.92
C VAL A 32 0.51 5.91 1.08
N SER A 33 -0.27 6.30 2.09
CA SER A 33 -0.44 7.69 2.47
C SER A 33 0.63 8.09 3.46
N LEU A 34 1.35 9.17 3.18
CA LEU A 34 2.45 9.64 4.01
C LEU A 34 2.49 11.17 4.10
N ARG A 35 3.14 11.67 5.14
CA ARG A 35 3.42 13.10 5.31
C ARG A 35 4.93 13.31 5.22
N ARG A 36 5.37 14.24 4.37
CA ARG A 36 6.76 14.69 4.27
C ARG A 36 6.92 16.14 4.68
N ARG A 37 7.98 16.46 5.40
CA ARG A 37 8.36 17.81 5.77
C ARG A 37 9.01 18.49 4.57
N HIS A 38 8.33 19.49 4.02
CA HIS A 38 8.82 20.37 2.97
C HIS A 38 8.78 21.81 3.49
N GLU A 39 9.92 22.51 3.44
CA GLU A 39 10.03 23.93 3.89
C GLU A 39 9.48 24.15 5.31
N GLY A 40 9.75 23.20 6.22
CA GLY A 40 9.33 23.31 7.62
C GLY A 40 7.87 22.90 7.91
N ARG A 41 7.08 22.56 6.89
CA ARG A 41 5.68 22.10 7.05
C ARG A 41 5.51 20.67 6.54
N PHE A 42 4.62 19.90 7.17
CA PHE A 42 4.22 18.61 6.62
C PHE A 42 3.25 18.81 5.46
N ARG A 43 3.49 18.13 4.34
CA ARG A 43 2.58 18.00 3.20
C ARG A 43 2.21 16.53 3.02
N ALA A 44 0.97 16.28 2.61
CA ALA A 44 0.49 14.93 2.30
C ALA A 44 1.02 14.49 0.93
N TYR A 45 1.39 13.21 0.83
CA TYR A 45 1.82 12.55 -0.38
C TYR A 45 1.20 11.15 -0.42
N GLU A 46 0.99 10.66 -1.64
CA GLU A 46 0.57 9.29 -1.90
C GLU A 46 1.64 8.59 -2.72
N GLU A 47 2.04 7.39 -2.31
CA GLU A 47 2.93 6.53 -3.09
C GLU A 47 2.21 5.25 -3.49
N MET A 48 2.28 4.92 -4.78
CA MET A 48 1.81 3.66 -5.34
C MET A 48 2.98 2.70 -5.46
N VAL A 49 3.06 1.75 -4.53
CA VAL A 49 4.20 0.85 -4.38
C VAL A 49 3.89 -0.51 -5.01
N SER A 50 4.77 -0.97 -5.90
CA SER A 50 4.50 -2.14 -6.74
C SER A 50 4.74 -3.49 -6.08
N ASP A 51 5.58 -3.56 -5.04
CA ASP A 51 6.07 -4.81 -4.46
C ASP A 51 6.49 -4.66 -2.98
N GLU A 52 6.69 -5.80 -2.33
CA GLU A 52 7.04 -5.90 -0.90
C GLU A 52 8.39 -5.27 -0.56
N PRO A 53 9.50 -5.47 -1.32
CA PRO A 53 10.77 -4.83 -1.02
C PRO A 53 10.66 -3.31 -0.98
N ARG A 54 9.98 -2.71 -1.96
CA ARG A 54 9.80 -1.27 -2.00
C ARG A 54 8.92 -0.75 -0.86
N LEU A 55 7.92 -1.53 -0.45
CA LEU A 55 7.11 -1.20 0.72
C LEU A 55 7.95 -1.22 1.99
N VAL A 56 8.81 -2.24 2.16
CA VAL A 56 9.72 -2.36 3.32
C VAL A 56 10.71 -1.20 3.36
N GLU A 57 11.31 -0.83 2.23
CA GLU A 57 12.18 0.35 2.12
C GLU A 57 11.44 1.61 2.61
N LEU A 58 10.21 1.81 2.15
CA LEU A 58 9.39 2.95 2.54
C LEU A 58 9.08 2.94 4.04
N LEU A 59 8.68 1.78 4.58
CA LEU A 59 8.40 1.59 6.01
C LEU A 59 9.60 1.91 6.92
N ILE A 60 10.80 1.49 6.51
CA ILE A 60 12.06 1.72 7.25
C ILE A 60 12.51 3.17 7.15
N SER A 61 12.18 3.88 6.06
CA SER A 61 12.60 5.26 5.84
C SER A 61 11.85 6.32 6.67
N GLN A 62 10.93 5.91 7.55
CA GLN A 62 10.21 6.83 8.43
C GLN A 62 11.15 7.49 9.46
N ASP A 63 11.02 8.81 9.60
CA ASP A 63 11.81 9.62 10.51
C ASP A 63 11.09 10.94 10.87
N LYS A 64 11.82 11.95 11.38
CA LYS A 64 11.25 13.26 11.73
C LYS A 64 10.76 14.07 10.53
N SER A 65 11.19 13.70 9.34
CA SER A 65 10.87 14.35 8.07
C SER A 65 9.81 13.60 7.26
N MET A 66 9.61 12.30 7.51
CA MET A 66 8.63 11.49 6.79
C MET A 66 7.93 10.49 7.71
N VAL A 67 6.59 10.51 7.70
CA VAL A 67 5.76 9.62 8.53
C VAL A 67 4.68 8.99 7.67
N ILE A 68 4.60 7.66 7.67
CA ILE A 68 3.52 6.92 7.02
C ILE A 68 2.26 7.03 7.88
N GLN A 69 1.14 7.32 7.24
CA GLN A 69 -0.16 7.49 7.89
C GLN A 69 -1.03 6.24 7.75
N ASP A 70 -1.06 5.65 6.55
CA ASP A 70 -1.86 4.47 6.27
C ASP A 70 -1.22 3.66 5.13
N VAL A 71 -1.43 2.34 5.18
CA VAL A 71 -1.06 1.43 4.10
C VAL A 71 -2.32 0.67 3.69
N GLN A 72 -2.68 0.77 2.42
CA GLN A 72 -3.77 0.02 1.82
C GLN A 72 -3.20 -0.92 0.76
N VAL A 73 -3.74 -2.13 0.68
CA VAL A 73 -3.48 -3.05 -0.42
C VAL A 73 -4.55 -2.90 -1.47
N VAL A 74 -4.15 -2.90 -2.74
CA VAL A 74 -5.03 -2.96 -3.89
C VAL A 74 -4.89 -4.32 -4.53
N THR A 75 -5.96 -5.11 -4.45
CA THR A 75 -5.99 -6.52 -4.84
C THR A 75 -6.85 -6.74 -6.09
N PRO A 76 -6.44 -7.61 -7.02
CA PRO A 76 -7.24 -8.01 -8.16
C PRO A 76 -8.35 -9.00 -7.77
N ALA A 77 -9.36 -9.16 -8.63
CA ALA A 77 -10.53 -10.01 -8.40
C ALA A 77 -10.19 -11.46 -8.02
N TRP A 78 -9.19 -12.04 -8.69
CA TRP A 78 -8.77 -13.42 -8.44
C TRP A 78 -8.18 -13.63 -7.04
N MET A 79 -7.65 -12.56 -6.42
CA MET A 79 -7.04 -12.59 -5.10
C MET A 79 -8.07 -12.32 -4.01
N ASN A 80 -8.90 -11.29 -4.19
CA ASN A 80 -9.89 -10.87 -3.20
C ASN A 80 -11.22 -11.63 -3.27
N LYS A 81 -11.35 -12.58 -4.21
CA LYS A 81 -12.56 -13.39 -4.44
C LYS A 81 -13.80 -12.56 -4.79
N GLY A 82 -13.59 -11.34 -5.29
CA GLY A 82 -14.62 -10.40 -5.70
C GLY A 82 -14.79 -10.33 -7.22
N SER A 83 -15.50 -9.31 -7.69
CA SER A 83 -15.79 -9.07 -9.11
C SER A 83 -14.83 -8.10 -9.79
N GLY A 84 -13.87 -7.54 -9.07
CA GLY A 84 -12.99 -6.49 -9.58
C GLY A 84 -11.83 -6.16 -8.64
N TRP A 85 -11.10 -5.10 -8.99
CA TRP A 85 -10.08 -4.54 -8.11
C TRP A 85 -10.71 -3.97 -6.85
N LYS A 86 -10.05 -4.17 -5.71
CA LYS A 86 -10.50 -3.68 -4.42
C LYS A 86 -9.33 -3.07 -3.66
N MET A 87 -9.54 -1.91 -3.04
CA MET A 87 -8.56 -1.25 -2.19
C MET A 87 -9.02 -1.34 -0.74
N GLU A 88 -8.18 -1.92 0.12
CA GLU A 88 -8.52 -2.20 1.51
C GLU A 88 -7.36 -1.84 2.44
N LYS A 89 -7.70 -1.38 3.64
CA LYS A 89 -6.69 -1.10 4.66
C LYS A 89 -5.96 -2.38 5.06
N LEU A 90 -4.64 -2.33 4.96
CA LEU A 90 -3.78 -3.44 5.31
C LEU A 90 -3.61 -3.49 6.83
N LYS A 91 -3.93 -4.63 7.42
CA LYS A 91 -3.75 -4.89 8.84
C LYS A 91 -2.37 -5.50 9.10
N SER A 92 -1.97 -6.48 8.29
CA SER A 92 -0.62 -7.04 8.31
C SER A 92 -0.23 -7.62 6.96
N LEU A 93 1.08 -7.72 6.75
CA LEU A 93 1.70 -8.39 5.61
C LEU A 93 2.85 -9.23 6.13
N SER A 94 2.82 -10.51 5.77
CA SER A 94 3.93 -11.44 5.98
C SER A 94 4.35 -12.06 4.66
N MET A 95 5.60 -12.49 4.57
CA MET A 95 6.16 -13.16 3.40
C MET A 95 6.92 -14.40 3.84
N GLY A 96 6.71 -15.51 3.14
CA GLY A 96 7.41 -16.77 3.33
C GLY A 96 7.57 -17.51 2.01
N PHE A 97 7.98 -18.77 2.06
CA PHE A 97 8.17 -19.62 0.89
C PHE A 97 7.30 -20.86 0.97
N ASN A 98 6.70 -21.26 -0.14
CA ASN A 98 6.08 -22.58 -0.22
C ASN A 98 7.15 -23.68 -0.36
N GLN A 99 6.73 -24.95 -0.42
CA GLN A 99 7.64 -26.09 -0.54
C GLN A 99 8.44 -26.13 -1.86
N ALA A 100 8.03 -25.35 -2.86
CA ALA A 100 8.74 -25.17 -4.14
C ALA A 100 9.64 -23.92 -4.14
N GLU A 101 9.90 -23.33 -2.96
CA GLU A 101 10.71 -22.11 -2.79
C GLU A 101 10.15 -20.88 -3.54
N VAL A 102 8.85 -20.89 -3.86
CA VAL A 102 8.17 -19.74 -4.46
C VAL A 102 7.75 -18.78 -3.33
N PRO A 103 8.06 -17.48 -3.44
CA PRO A 103 7.68 -16.49 -2.45
C PRO A 103 6.16 -16.28 -2.41
N ILE A 104 5.59 -16.42 -1.21
CA ILE A 104 4.17 -16.21 -0.94
C ILE A 104 4.00 -15.03 0.02
N CYS A 105 3.18 -14.06 -0.38
CA CYS A 105 2.70 -12.97 0.46
C CYS A 105 1.38 -13.37 1.09
N VAL A 106 1.25 -13.13 2.39
CA VAL A 106 0.03 -13.31 3.17
C VAL A 106 -0.41 -11.94 3.67
N LEU A 107 -1.53 -11.46 3.15
CA LEU A 107 -2.06 -10.13 3.40
C LEU A 107 -3.33 -10.24 4.22
N GLN A 108 -3.33 -9.70 5.44
CA GLN A 108 -4.54 -9.56 6.23
C GLN A 108 -5.05 -8.12 6.11
N VAL A 109 -6.32 -7.96 5.77
CA VAL A 109 -6.97 -6.63 5.68
C VAL A 109 -7.84 -6.37 6.92
N GLU A 110 -8.26 -5.12 7.11
CA GLU A 110 -9.05 -4.72 8.28
C GLU A 110 -10.43 -5.41 8.38
N SER A 111 -11.01 -5.85 7.25
CA SER A 111 -12.25 -6.66 7.27
C SER A 111 -12.07 -8.01 7.97
N GLY A 112 -10.83 -8.45 8.18
CA GLY A 112 -10.47 -9.77 8.69
C GLY A 112 -10.15 -10.78 7.58
N ASP A 113 -10.40 -10.43 6.30
CA ASP A 113 -10.06 -11.29 5.18
C ASP A 113 -8.54 -11.47 5.06
N VAL A 114 -8.14 -12.64 4.58
CA VAL A 114 -6.75 -13.00 4.31
C VAL A 114 -6.61 -13.37 2.84
N TYR A 115 -5.65 -12.74 2.18
CA TYR A 115 -5.34 -12.94 0.78
C TYR A 115 -3.92 -13.46 0.59
N VAL A 116 -3.73 -14.23 -0.47
CA VAL A 116 -2.41 -14.75 -0.88
C VAL A 116 -2.14 -14.46 -2.34
N ASN A 117 -0.88 -14.22 -2.69
CA ASN A 117 -0.46 -13.88 -4.06
C ASN A 117 -0.22 -15.11 -4.96
N THR A 118 -1.03 -16.15 -4.84
CA THR A 118 -0.89 -17.38 -5.65
C THR A 118 -2.23 -17.93 -6.13
N HIS A 119 -2.19 -18.66 -7.24
CA HIS A 119 -3.32 -19.44 -7.75
C HIS A 119 -3.34 -20.90 -7.24
N GLN A 120 -2.36 -21.29 -6.42
CA GLN A 120 -2.33 -22.61 -5.79
C GLN A 120 -3.54 -22.75 -4.84
N ARG A 121 -4.49 -23.64 -5.18
CA ARG A 121 -5.77 -23.77 -4.45
C ARG A 121 -5.60 -24.42 -3.08
N ASP A 122 -4.61 -25.29 -2.97
CA ASP A 122 -4.29 -26.16 -1.85
C ASP A 122 -3.02 -25.67 -1.14
N LEU A 123 -2.80 -24.35 -1.17
CA LEU A 123 -1.78 -23.72 -0.33
C LEU A 123 -2.21 -23.81 1.14
N ASP A 124 -1.39 -24.48 1.95
CA ASP A 124 -1.42 -24.36 3.39
C ASP A 124 -0.50 -23.21 3.82
N VAL A 125 -1.10 -22.14 4.36
CA VAL A 125 -0.37 -20.95 4.83
C VAL A 125 0.49 -21.27 6.05
N ASP A 126 0.06 -22.20 6.89
CA ASP A 126 0.78 -22.60 8.10
C ASP A 126 2.02 -23.46 7.77
N ALA A 127 2.06 -24.05 6.57
CA ALA A 127 3.19 -24.81 6.06
C ALA A 127 4.25 -23.95 5.34
N LEU A 128 4.09 -22.63 5.30
CA LEU A 128 5.10 -21.72 4.73
C LEU A 128 6.38 -21.74 5.56
N VAL A 129 7.52 -21.78 4.87
CA VAL A 129 8.85 -21.77 5.49
C VAL A 129 9.39 -20.35 5.52
N GLY A 130 10.11 -20.01 6.59
CA GLY A 130 10.84 -18.74 6.69
C GLY A 130 9.93 -17.50 6.74
N VAL A 131 8.70 -17.64 7.25
CA VAL A 131 7.72 -16.55 7.34
C VAL A 131 8.28 -15.40 8.16
N ARG A 132 8.23 -14.19 7.59
CA ARG A 132 8.60 -12.93 8.25
C ARG A 132 7.46 -11.94 8.11
N GLU A 133 7.09 -11.31 9.21
CA GLU A 133 6.18 -10.17 9.17
C GLU A 133 6.94 -8.94 8.67
N LEU A 134 6.46 -8.35 7.58
CA LEU A 134 7.04 -7.17 6.95
C LEU A 134 6.33 -5.89 7.39
N TYR A 135 5.05 -6.00 7.72
CA TYR A 135 4.24 -4.88 8.16
C TYR A 135 3.13 -5.35 9.09
N ARG A 136 2.88 -4.53 10.13
CA ARG A 136 1.71 -4.63 10.99
C ARG A 136 1.24 -3.22 11.30
N ARG A 137 -0.04 -2.98 11.08
CA ARG A 137 -0.68 -1.74 11.52
C ARG A 137 -0.61 -1.69 13.04
N SER A 138 0.16 -0.75 13.56
CA SER A 138 0.13 -0.43 14.99
C SER A 138 -1.25 0.11 15.34
N ALA A 139 -1.83 -0.35 16.45
CA ALA A 139 -2.96 0.30 17.08
C ALA A 139 -2.48 1.64 17.68
N ALA A 140 -2.28 2.65 16.84
CA ALA A 140 -1.99 3.99 17.32
C ALA A 140 -3.27 4.57 17.91
N THR A 141 -3.24 4.81 19.22
CA THR A 141 -4.27 5.45 20.04
C THR A 141 -4.99 6.55 19.26
N THR A 142 -6.30 6.37 19.08
CA THR A 142 -7.23 7.38 18.58
C THR A 142 -7.23 8.53 19.58
N GLY A 143 -6.34 9.50 19.38
CA GLY A 143 -6.12 10.54 20.38
C GLY A 143 -5.08 11.57 19.96
N VAL A 144 -5.36 12.33 18.91
CA VAL A 144 -4.93 13.72 18.86
C VAL A 144 -6.15 14.55 18.49
N ALA A 145 -6.58 15.33 19.48
CA ALA A 145 -7.71 16.23 19.44
C ALA A 145 -7.68 17.14 18.21
N SER A 146 -8.87 17.34 17.65
CA SER A 146 -9.20 18.52 16.86
C SER A 146 -8.88 19.76 17.70
N ALA A 147 -7.70 20.34 17.50
CA ALA A 147 -7.50 21.75 17.81
C ALA A 147 -8.09 22.55 16.66
N SER A 148 -9.39 22.82 16.78
CA SER A 148 -9.96 24.01 16.20
C SER A 148 -9.26 25.19 16.88
N GLU A 149 -8.51 25.98 16.12
CA GLU A 149 -8.35 27.39 16.47
C GLU A 149 -8.87 28.25 15.32
N THR A 150 -9.82 29.06 15.74
CA THR A 150 -10.73 29.95 15.07
C THR A 150 -10.03 31.30 14.83
N VAL A 151 -10.24 31.87 13.64
CA VAL A 151 -10.13 33.30 13.24
C VAL A 151 -8.79 34.00 13.46
#